data_AF-A0A9I9E995-F1
#
_entry.id   AF-A0A9I9E995-F1
#
_cell.length_a   1.000
_cell.length_b   1.000
_cell.length_c   1.000
_cell.angle_alpha   90.00
_cell.angle_beta   90.00
_cell.angle_gamma   90.00
#
_symmetry.space_group_name_H-M   'P 1'
#
loop_
_entity.id
_entity.type
_entity.pdbx_description
1 polymer ?
#
loop_
_entity_poly.entity_id
_entity_poly.type
_entity_poly.pdbx_seq_one_letter_code
_entity_poly.pdbx_strand_id
1 'polypeptide(L)' 'MELWKIMNEEVQALNNSPLFCKDFIKIVLNLARTSTSQTVYQHRDGHTIEDHETKDRVLSLFVKAA' A
#
# COMPACT_ATOMS: atom_id res chain seq x y z
N MET A 1 13.29 2.43 -5.16
CA MET A 1 13.88 1.13 -4.77
C MET A 1 14.59 1.24 -3.43
N GLU A 2 15.40 2.28 -3.20
CA GLU A 2 16.09 2.51 -1.91
C GLU A 2 15.13 2.66 -0.71
N LEU A 3 14.02 3.40 -0.83
CA LEU A 3 13.01 3.51 0.24
C LEU A 3 12.41 2.16 0.64
N TRP A 4 12.27 1.22 -0.30
CA TRP A 4 11.77 -0.12 -0.01
C TRP A 4 12.80 -0.98 0.72
N LYS A 5 14.10 -0.78 0.48
CA LYS A 5 15.17 -1.46 1.23
C LYS A 5 15.16 -1.01 2.69
N ILE A 6 15.15 0.31 2.92
CA ILE A 6 15.05 0.90 4.26
C ILE A 6 13.80 0.38 4.98
N MET A 7 12.64 0.41 4.31
CA MET A 7 11.40 -0.08 4.93
C MET A 7 11.45 -1.57 5.28
N ASN A 8 12.13 -2.41 4.49
CA ASN A 8 12.29 -3.82 4.82
C ASN A 8 13.19 -4.04 6.05
N GLU A 9 14.27 -3.27 6.18
CA GLU A 9 15.15 -3.30 7.36
C GLU A 9 14.41 -2.85 8.62
N GLU A 10 13.68 -1.73 8.53
CA GLU A 10 12.85 -1.21 9.63
C GLU A 10 11.77 -2.21 10.05
N VAL A 11 11.08 -2.83 9.09
CA VAL A 11 10.09 -3.87 9.39
C VAL A 11 10.72 -5.07 10.10
N GLN A 12 11.93 -5.47 9.73
CA GLN A 12 12.64 -6.55 10.44
C GLN A 12 12.97 -6.14 11.88
N ALA A 13 13.46 -4.92 12.10
CA ALA A 13 13.73 -4.40 13.43
C ALA A 13 12.45 -4.32 14.29
N LEU A 14 11.36 -3.80 13.72
CA LEU A 14 10.08 -3.63 14.40
C LEU A 14 9.39 -4.96 14.71
N ASN A 15 9.52 -5.98 13.86
CA ASN A 15 8.95 -7.31 14.11
C ASN A 15 9.56 -8.01 15.34
N ASN A 16 10.78 -7.66 15.69
CA ASN A 16 11.47 -8.16 16.89
C ASN A 16 11.24 -7.27 18.12
N SER A 17 10.61 -6.11 17.93
CA SER A 17 10.34 -5.14 18.98
C SER A 17 8.99 -5.41 19.66
N PRO A 18 8.89 -5.25 20.99
CA PRO A 18 7.61 -5.34 21.70
C PRO A 18 6.74 -4.08 21.52
N LEU A 19 7.26 -3.02 20.89
CA LEU A 19 6.58 -1.71 20.79
C LEU A 19 5.34 -1.73 19.90
N PHE A 20 5.32 -2.60 18.88
CA PHE A 20 4.24 -2.65 17.92
C PHE A 20 3.79 -4.10 17.68
N CYS A 21 2.48 -4.32 17.58
CA CYS A 21 1.97 -5.63 17.21
C CYS A 21 2.22 -5.90 15.72
N LYS A 22 2.35 -7.19 15.36
CA LYS A 22 2.61 -7.61 13.99
C LYS A 22 1.54 -7.12 13.01
N ASP A 23 0.29 -7.01 13.45
CA ASP A 23 -0.80 -6.57 12.59
C ASP A 23 -0.71 -5.07 12.28
N PHE A 24 -0.25 -4.25 13.23
CA PHE A 24 0.04 -2.84 12.97
C PHE A 24 1.13 -2.69 11.89
N ILE A 25 2.21 -3.46 11.99
CA ILE A 25 3.30 -3.46 11.01
C ILE A 25 2.78 -3.89 9.62
N LYS A 26 1.92 -4.91 9.54
CA LYS A 26 1.28 -5.33 8.29
C LYS A 26 0.41 -4.23 7.69
N ILE A 27 -0.36 -3.51 8.52
CA ILE A 27 -1.21 -2.40 8.06
C ILE A 27 -0.35 -1.31 7.43
N VAL A 28 0.74 -0.89 8.08
CA VAL A 28 1.65 0.14 7.55
C VAL A 28 2.26 -0.30 6.22
N LEU A 29 2.71 -1.55 6.12
CA LEU A 29 3.22 -2.10 4.87
C LEU A 29 2.19 -2.11 3.74
N ASN A 30 0.97 -2.51 4.03
CA ASN A 30 -0.11 -2.53 3.05
C ASN A 30 -0.51 -1.11 2.64
N LEU A 31 -0.54 -0.16 3.59
CA LEU A 31 -0.75 1.25 3.29
C LEU A 31 0.33 1.77 2.35
N ALA A 32 1.61 1.51 2.64
CA ALA A 32 2.71 1.92 1.77
C ALA A 32 2.57 1.32 0.37
N ARG A 33 2.20 0.04 0.22
CA ARG A 33 1.91 -0.55 -1.09
C ARG A 33 0.79 0.21 -1.79
N THR A 34 -0.33 0.45 -1.12
CA THR A 34 -1.50 1.12 -1.69
C THR A 34 -1.22 2.59 -2.04
N SER A 35 -0.47 3.31 -1.21
CA SER A 35 -0.15 4.73 -1.37
C SER A 35 1.05 4.99 -2.28
N THR A 36 1.83 3.97 -2.62
CA THR A 36 2.90 4.14 -3.60
C THR A 36 2.36 4.35 -5.01
N SER A 37 3.21 4.91 -5.88
CA SER A 37 3.00 5.04 -7.32
C SER A 37 2.95 3.71 -8.07
N GLN A 38 2.56 2.62 -7.42
CA GLN A 38 2.39 1.29 -8.02
C GLN A 38 0.94 0.82 -7.98
N THR A 39 0.05 1.56 -7.31
CA THR A 39 -1.38 1.23 -7.28
C THR A 39 -2.23 2.48 -7.46
N VAL A 40 -2.28 3.38 -6.49
CA VAL A 40 -3.18 4.55 -6.55
C VAL A 40 -2.53 5.69 -7.33
N TYR A 41 -1.21 5.85 -7.22
CA TYR A 41 -0.48 6.95 -7.84
C TYR A 41 0.35 6.55 -9.07
N GLN A 42 0.13 5.36 -9.62
CA GLN A 42 1.00 4.82 -10.69
C GLN A 42 0.89 5.60 -12.00
N HIS A 43 -0.32 6.00 -12.36
CA HIS A 43 -0.58 6.61 -13.65
C HIS A 43 -0.84 8.12 -13.54
N ARG A 44 -1.28 8.61 -12.36
CA ARG A 44 -1.56 9.99 -11.97
C ARG A 44 -2.05 10.00 -10.52
N ASP A 45 -2.59 11.11 -10.03
CA ASP A 45 -3.32 11.16 -8.76
C ASP A 45 -4.63 10.38 -8.84
N GLY A 46 -4.58 9.05 -8.71
CA GLY A 46 -5.77 8.21 -8.66
C GLY A 46 -6.48 8.20 -7.31
N HIS A 47 -6.05 9.00 -6.33
CA HIS A 47 -6.71 9.11 -5.02
C HIS A 47 -7.79 10.21 -5.03
N THR A 48 -7.43 11.39 -5.52
CA THR A 48 -8.31 12.56 -5.52
C THR A 48 -9.00 12.76 -6.86
N ILE A 49 -8.30 12.46 -7.95
CA ILE A 49 -8.83 12.54 -9.32
C ILE A 49 -8.78 11.14 -9.89
N GLU A 50 -9.76 10.31 -9.54
CA GLU A 50 -9.80 8.91 -9.97
C GLU A 50 -9.69 8.80 -11.50
N ASP A 51 -8.49 8.45 -11.96
CA ASP A 51 -8.18 8.15 -13.35
C ASP A 51 -8.65 6.72 -13.67
N HIS A 52 -8.87 6.46 -14.96
CA HIS A 52 -9.51 5.25 -15.50
C HIS A 52 -9.04 3.95 -14.81
N GLU A 53 -7.73 3.75 -14.68
CA GLU A 53 -7.11 2.54 -14.14
C GLU A 53 -7.44 2.28 -12.66
N THR A 54 -7.35 3.30 -11.80
CA THR A 54 -7.64 3.14 -10.36
C THR A 54 -9.13 2.91 -10.15
N LYS A 55 -9.97 3.64 -10.88
CA LYS A 55 -11.42 3.47 -10.85
C LYS A 55 -11.86 2.08 -11.29
N ASP A 56 -11.34 1.58 -12.42
CA ASP A 56 -11.67 0.26 -12.94
C ASP A 56 -11.25 -0.86 -11.98
N ARG A 57 -10.10 -0.71 -11.32
CA ARG A 57 -9.64 -1.63 -10.28
C ARG A 57 -10.53 -1.64 -9.04
N VAL A 58 -10.96 -0.47 -8.55
CA VAL A 58 -11.89 -0.37 -7.41
C VAL A 58 -13.25 -0.96 -7.76
N LEU A 59 -13.80 -0.64 -8.94
CA LEU A 59 -15.06 -1.21 -9.43
C LEU A 59 -14.99 -2.73 -9.53
N SER A 60 -13.90 -3.27 -10.07
CA SER A 60 -13.67 -4.71 -10.16
C SER A 60 -13.62 -5.38 -8.78
N LEU A 61 -12.95 -4.76 -7.81
CA LEU A 61 -12.70 -5.37 -6.50
C LEU A 61 -13.91 -5.32 -5.55
N PHE A 62 -14.69 -4.23 -5.58
CA PHE A 62 -15.74 -3.98 -4.58
C PHE A 62 -17.17 -4.01 -5.12
N VAL A 63 -17.36 -3.83 -6.43
CA VAL A 63 -18.70 -3.66 -7.02
C VAL A 63 -19.06 -4.80 -7.95
N LYS A 64 -18.12 -5.23 -8.80
CA LYS A 64 -18.34 -6.34 -9.72
C LYS A 64 -18.14 -7.66 -8.97
N ALA A 65 -19.06 -8.61 -9.15
CA ALA A 65 -18.87 -9.97 -8.68
C ALA A 65 -17.69 -10.62 -9.43
N ALA A 66 -16.91 -11.43 -8.71
CA ALA A 66 -15.76 -12.16 -9.24
C ALA A 66 -16.16 -13.22 -10.26
#